data_AF-A0A453AHS2-F1
#
_entry.id   AF-A0A453AHS2-F1
#
_cell.length_a   1.000
_cell.length_b   1.000
_cell.length_c   1.000
_cell.angle_alpha   90.00
_cell.angle_beta   90.00
_cell.angle_gamma   90.00
#
_symmetry.space_group_name_H-M   'P 1'
#
loop_
_entity.id
_entity.type
_entity.pdbx_description
1 polymer ?
#
loop_
_entity_poly.entity_id
_entity_poly.type
_entity_poly.pdbx_seq_one_letter_code
_entity_poly.pdbx_strand_id
1 'polypeptide(L)'
;MNAHRAELARWLQLLAAKGVQDLALVNCPWPRDVPLLATLFAVTTLTRLYLGMWKLPGTAALRSASFPHLRELGLGSFEMEQGVVDSLVARSPALEMLNILGCKGLRLRLVSQSLRCMQISCSRMEDVAVVKAPCLALERLIL
;
A
#
# COMPACT_ATOMS: atom_id res chain seq x y z
N MET A 1 2.21 -9.71 23.09
CA MET A 1 1.81 -8.91 21.91
C MET A 1 2.42 -7.51 21.84
N ASN A 2 2.53 -6.75 22.95
CA ASN A 2 3.04 -5.34 22.88
C ASN A 2 4.55 -5.20 22.63
N ALA A 3 5.38 -6.16 23.07
CA ALA A 3 6.84 -6.10 22.89
C ALA A 3 7.25 -6.15 21.40
N HIS A 4 6.67 -7.06 20.62
CA HIS A 4 6.93 -7.17 19.18
C HIS A 4 6.49 -5.93 18.39
N ARG A 5 5.49 -5.19 18.90
CA ARG A 5 5.01 -3.95 18.28
C ARG A 5 5.99 -2.80 18.48
N ALA A 6 6.49 -2.63 19.70
CA ALA A 6 7.50 -1.62 20.01
C ALA A 6 8.82 -1.92 19.28
N GLU A 7 9.16 -3.21 19.18
CA GLU A 7 10.30 -3.65 18.39
C GLU A 7 10.13 -3.32 16.90
N LEU A 8 9.01 -3.67 16.27
CA LEU A 8 8.75 -3.33 14.88
C LEU A 8 8.78 -1.81 14.64
N ALA A 9 8.21 -1.01 15.55
CA ALA A 9 8.29 0.46 15.46
C ALA A 9 9.73 0.96 15.44
N ARG A 10 10.59 0.42 16.33
CA ARG A 10 12.01 0.74 16.38
C ARG A 10 12.74 0.32 15.12
N TRP A 11 12.43 -0.85 14.56
CA TRP A 11 13.00 -1.32 13.31
C TRP A 11 12.64 -0.37 12.16
N LEU A 12 11.37 0.03 12.04
CA LEU A 12 10.93 1.00 11.03
C LEU A 12 11.65 2.35 11.16
N GLN A 13 11.86 2.84 12.38
CA GLN A 13 12.64 4.06 12.62
C GLN A 13 14.10 3.90 12.19
N LEU A 14 14.72 2.76 12.47
CA LEU A 14 16.09 2.49 12.03
C LEU A 14 16.19 2.38 10.51
N LEU A 15 15.23 1.72 9.85
CA LEU A 15 15.16 1.65 8.40
C LEU A 15 14.99 3.05 7.78
N ALA A 16 14.16 3.91 8.38
CA ALA A 16 14.04 5.31 7.99
C ALA A 16 15.36 6.07 8.14
N ALA A 17 16.03 5.94 9.28
CA ALA A 17 17.32 6.59 9.55
C ALA A 17 18.43 6.12 8.60
N LYS A 18 18.34 4.88 8.11
CA LYS A 18 19.24 4.31 7.10
C LYS A 18 18.87 4.66 5.66
N GLY A 19 17.75 5.35 5.45
CA GLY A 19 17.32 5.77 4.12
C GLY A 19 16.92 4.61 3.21
N VAL A 20 16.31 3.56 3.79
CA VAL A 20 15.86 2.40 3.02
C VAL A 20 14.87 2.83 1.94
N GLN A 21 15.08 2.29 0.74
CA GLN A 21 14.25 2.58 -0.44
C GLN A 21 13.27 1.45 -0.73
N ASP A 22 13.69 0.20 -0.52
CA ASP A 22 12.90 -0.98 -0.81
C ASP A 22 12.53 -1.69 0.49
N LEU A 23 11.23 -1.84 0.74
CA LEU A 23 10.73 -2.47 1.96
C LEU A 23 9.58 -3.44 1.65
N ALA A 24 9.75 -4.68 2.08
CA ALA A 24 8.69 -5.69 2.08
C ALA A 24 8.34 -6.06 3.53
N LEU A 25 7.08 -5.91 3.89
CA LEU A 25 6.54 -6.32 5.19
C LEU A 25 5.43 -7.32 4.96
N VAL A 26 5.69 -8.58 5.29
CA VAL A 26 4.73 -9.68 5.17
C VAL A 26 4.54 -10.34 6.52
N ASN A 27 3.32 -10.35 7.03
CA ASN A 27 2.98 -10.94 8.32
C ASN A 27 2.44 -12.37 8.12
N CYS A 28 3.32 -13.39 8.14
CA CYS A 28 2.92 -14.79 7.91
C CYS A 28 3.65 -15.76 8.88
N PRO A 29 2.98 -16.80 9.43
CA PRO A 29 1.54 -17.06 9.41
C PRO A 29 0.79 -16.29 10.53
N TRP A 30 -0.55 -16.27 10.44
CA TRP A 30 -1.57 -15.50 11.19
C TRP A 30 -1.23 -14.99 12.62
N PRO A 31 -1.69 -13.76 13.01
CA PRO A 31 -3.06 -13.27 12.76
C PRO A 31 -3.27 -12.12 11.74
N ARG A 32 -4.40 -12.11 10.99
CA ARG A 32 -4.81 -11.00 10.06
C ARG A 32 -5.17 -9.69 10.78
N ASP A 33 -5.22 -9.68 12.12
CA ASP A 33 -5.71 -8.53 12.88
C ASP A 33 -4.62 -7.59 13.39
N VAL A 34 -3.35 -7.79 13.02
CA VAL A 34 -2.27 -6.91 13.46
C VAL A 34 -2.31 -5.61 12.66
N PRO A 35 -2.59 -4.45 13.31
CA PRO A 35 -2.64 -3.18 12.60
C PRO A 35 -1.24 -2.77 12.14
N LEU A 36 -1.14 -2.36 10.89
CA LEU A 36 0.07 -1.77 10.35
C LEU A 36 0.43 -0.51 11.15
N LEU A 37 1.71 -0.37 11.48
CA LEU A 37 2.17 0.74 12.30
C LEU A 37 2.25 2.02 11.51
N ALA A 38 1.69 3.10 12.07
CA ALA A 38 1.78 4.44 11.50
C ALA A 38 3.23 4.92 11.31
N THR A 39 4.18 4.35 12.05
CA THR A 39 5.62 4.63 11.89
C THR A 39 6.15 4.24 10.52
N LEU A 40 5.49 3.35 9.78
CA LEU A 40 5.84 3.06 8.37
C LEU A 40 5.69 4.31 7.49
N PHE A 41 4.69 5.14 7.77
CA PHE A 41 4.43 6.36 7.00
C PHE A 41 5.47 7.45 7.24
N ALA A 42 6.34 7.28 8.24
CA ALA A 42 7.48 8.16 8.48
C ALA A 42 8.69 7.83 7.59
N VAL A 43 8.69 6.67 6.91
CA VAL A 43 9.79 6.24 6.02
C VAL A 43 9.59 6.88 4.64
N THR A 44 9.88 8.18 4.53
CA THR A 44 9.65 8.97 3.31
C THR A 44 10.62 8.63 2.16
N THR A 45 11.71 7.93 2.44
CA THR A 45 12.73 7.51 1.46
C THR A 45 12.30 6.34 0.59
N LEU A 46 11.17 5.69 0.90
CA LEU A 46 10.72 4.50 0.18
C LEU A 46 10.41 4.81 -1.28
N THR A 47 10.96 3.99 -2.16
CA THR A 47 10.66 3.95 -3.60
C THR A 47 9.85 2.70 -3.95
N ARG A 48 10.02 1.59 -3.21
CA ARG A 48 9.24 0.36 -3.37
C ARG A 48 8.71 -0.14 -2.02
N LEU A 49 7.41 -0.38 -1.96
CA LEU A 49 6.74 -0.85 -0.75
C LEU A 49 5.84 -2.04 -1.07
N TYR A 50 6.09 -3.17 -0.41
CA TYR A 50 5.27 -4.36 -0.48
C TYR A 50 4.68 -4.67 0.89
N LEU A 51 3.35 -4.69 0.99
CA LEU A 51 2.64 -5.01 2.22
C LEU A 51 1.77 -6.24 2.00
N GLY A 52 1.96 -7.27 2.83
CA GLY A 52 1.18 -8.49 2.77
C GLY A 52 0.65 -8.90 4.14
N MET A 53 -0.62 -9.33 4.22
CA MET A 53 -1.20 -9.97 5.40
C MET A 53 -1.28 -9.09 6.68
N TRP A 54 -1.30 -7.76 6.53
CA TRP A 54 -1.49 -6.81 7.63
C TRP A 54 -2.94 -6.31 7.70
N LYS A 55 -3.35 -5.71 8.81
CA LYS A 55 -4.56 -4.86 8.82
C LYS A 55 -4.16 -3.44 8.47
N LEU A 56 -4.58 -2.94 7.30
CA LEU A 56 -4.30 -1.56 6.92
C LEU A 56 -5.02 -0.59 7.85
N PRO A 57 -4.42 0.57 8.15
CA PRO A 57 -5.09 1.59 8.93
C PRO A 57 -6.19 2.22 8.08
N GLY A 58 -7.30 2.60 8.71
CA GLY A 58 -8.40 3.27 8.03
C GLY A 58 -7.97 4.60 7.39
N THR A 59 -8.76 5.09 6.45
CA THR A 59 -8.46 6.29 5.64
C THR A 59 -8.12 7.53 6.48
N ALA A 60 -8.74 7.68 7.66
CA ALA A 60 -8.47 8.79 8.58
C ALA A 60 -7.01 8.83 9.09
N ALA A 61 -6.40 7.66 9.33
CA ALA A 61 -5.03 7.52 9.81
C ALA A 61 -4.01 7.65 8.66
N LEU A 62 -4.44 7.46 7.41
CA LEU A 62 -3.63 7.67 6.21
C LEU A 62 -3.52 9.14 5.81
N ARG A 63 -4.33 10.04 6.38
CA ARG A 63 -4.27 11.48 6.06
C ARG A 63 -2.92 12.13 6.38
N SER A 64 -2.22 11.64 7.39
CA SER A 64 -0.87 12.10 7.76
C SER A 64 0.23 11.32 7.04
N ALA A 65 -0.11 10.30 6.25
CA ALA A 65 0.88 9.52 5.52
C ALA A 65 1.40 10.27 4.31
N SER A 66 2.70 10.14 4.04
CA SER A 66 3.35 10.75 2.89
C SER A 66 4.41 9.82 2.32
N PHE A 67 4.27 9.49 1.04
CA PHE A 67 5.19 8.64 0.30
C PHE A 67 5.69 9.39 -0.95
N PRO A 68 6.51 10.44 -0.76
CA PRO A 68 6.85 11.38 -1.84
C PRO A 68 7.65 10.73 -2.97
N HIS A 69 8.40 9.67 -2.67
CA HIS A 69 9.31 9.00 -3.62
C HIS A 69 8.83 7.61 -4.03
N LEU A 70 7.67 7.17 -3.54
CA LEU A 70 7.18 5.81 -3.79
C LEU A 70 6.75 5.66 -5.24
N ARG A 71 7.40 4.74 -5.94
CA ARG A 71 7.17 4.39 -7.35
C ARG A 71 6.44 3.07 -7.50
N GLU A 72 6.60 2.14 -6.57
CA GLU A 72 5.96 0.83 -6.63
C GLU A 72 5.27 0.49 -5.31
N LEU A 73 3.99 0.14 -5.38
CA LEU A 73 3.18 -0.28 -4.26
C LEU A 73 2.57 -1.65 -4.52
N GLY A 74 2.96 -2.64 -3.75
CA GLY A 74 2.36 -3.98 -3.75
C GLY A 74 1.51 -4.22 -2.50
N LEU A 75 0.28 -4.68 -2.69
CA LEU A 75 -0.67 -4.96 -1.62
C LEU A 75 -1.19 -6.41 -1.76
N GLY A 76 -0.95 -7.25 -0.75
CA GLY A 76 -1.34 -8.67 -0.72
C GLY A 76 -2.25 -9.07 0.44
N SER A 77 -3.34 -9.77 0.15
CA SER A 77 -4.16 -10.55 1.10
C SER A 77 -4.76 -9.75 2.26
N PHE A 78 -5.53 -8.72 1.92
CA PHE A 78 -6.23 -7.85 2.87
C PHE A 78 -7.75 -8.08 2.85
N GLU A 79 -8.40 -8.02 4.02
CA GLU A 79 -9.76 -7.47 4.11
C GLU A 79 -9.59 -5.95 4.08
N MET A 80 -9.84 -5.33 2.93
CA MET A 80 -9.62 -3.90 2.76
C MET A 80 -10.87 -3.11 3.10
N GLU A 81 -10.70 -2.11 3.97
CA GLU A 81 -11.66 -1.02 4.06
C GLU A 81 -11.65 -0.22 2.74
N GLN A 82 -12.84 0.16 2.27
CA GLN A 82 -12.98 0.90 1.02
C GLN A 82 -12.23 2.24 1.07
N GLY A 83 -11.59 2.62 -0.04
CA GLY A 83 -10.87 3.90 -0.15
C GLY A 83 -9.47 3.94 0.48
N VAL A 84 -9.02 2.87 1.15
CA VAL A 84 -7.65 2.79 1.68
C VAL A 84 -6.61 2.84 0.55
N VAL A 85 -6.84 2.06 -0.52
CA VAL A 85 -5.96 2.06 -1.70
C VAL A 85 -5.95 3.44 -2.36
N ASP A 86 -7.13 4.04 -2.55
CA ASP A 86 -7.27 5.38 -3.13
C ASP A 86 -6.50 6.42 -2.31
N SER A 87 -6.57 6.32 -0.97
CA SER A 87 -5.83 7.19 -0.06
C SER A 87 -4.32 7.02 -0.19
N LEU A 88 -3.82 5.79 -0.23
CA LEU A 88 -2.38 5.50 -0.42
C LEU A 88 -1.87 6.03 -1.77
N VAL A 89 -2.62 5.81 -2.84
CA VAL A 89 -2.29 6.32 -4.18
C VAL A 89 -2.29 7.85 -4.19
N ALA A 90 -3.28 8.49 -3.57
CA ALA A 90 -3.32 9.93 -3.47
C ALA A 90 -2.12 10.52 -2.70
N ARG A 91 -1.53 9.77 -1.76
CA ARG A 91 -0.34 10.17 -0.96
C ARG A 91 1.00 9.78 -1.59
N SER A 92 0.96 9.18 -2.78
CA SER A 92 2.13 8.69 -3.51
C SER A 92 2.20 9.38 -4.88
N PRO A 93 2.59 10.66 -4.96
CA PRO A 93 2.55 11.44 -6.21
C PRO A 93 3.50 10.91 -7.29
N ALA A 94 4.50 10.12 -6.93
CA ALA A 94 5.46 9.51 -7.85
C ALA A 94 5.15 8.04 -8.19
N LEU A 95 3.96 7.53 -7.79
CA LEU A 95 3.63 6.11 -7.94
C LEU A 95 3.44 5.74 -9.40
N GLU A 96 4.29 4.85 -9.90
CA GLU A 96 4.29 4.36 -11.29
C GLU A 96 3.65 2.97 -11.42
N MET A 97 3.76 2.12 -10.39
CA MET A 97 3.27 0.73 -10.41
C MET A 97 2.44 0.40 -9.17
N LEU A 98 1.25 -0.15 -9.39
CA LEU A 98 0.37 -0.66 -8.34
C LEU A 98 0.09 -2.15 -8.57
N ASN A 99 0.46 -3.00 -7.61
CA ASN A 99 0.18 -4.43 -7.64
C ASN A 99 -0.78 -4.81 -6.51
N ILE A 100 -1.85 -5.53 -6.84
CA ILE A 100 -2.88 -5.98 -5.89
C ILE A 100 -3.05 -7.50 -6.03
N LEU A 101 -2.83 -8.24 -4.95
CA LEU A 101 -2.88 -9.70 -4.93
C LEU A 101 -3.82 -10.21 -3.84
N GLY A 102 -4.75 -11.10 -4.18
CA GLY A 102 -5.51 -11.86 -3.17
C GLY A 102 -6.51 -11.04 -2.34
N CYS A 103 -6.98 -9.90 -2.84
CA CYS A 103 -7.91 -9.01 -2.11
C CYS A 103 -9.38 -9.27 -2.51
N LYS A 104 -10.33 -8.98 -1.61
CA LYS A 104 -11.79 -9.18 -1.85
C LYS A 104 -12.56 -7.88 -1.64
N GLY A 105 -13.67 -7.68 -2.36
CA GLY A 105 -14.59 -6.56 -2.16
C GLY A 105 -14.01 -5.21 -2.60
N LEU A 106 -13.09 -5.22 -3.56
CA LEU A 106 -12.38 -4.01 -3.97
C LEU A 106 -13.28 -3.08 -4.80
N ARG A 107 -13.36 -1.83 -4.35
CA ARG A 107 -13.85 -0.68 -5.12
C ARG A 107 -12.73 0.34 -5.20
N LEU A 108 -12.24 0.60 -6.40
CA LEU A 108 -11.08 1.46 -6.62
C LEU A 108 -11.48 2.71 -7.39
N ARG A 109 -11.15 3.88 -6.82
CA ARG A 109 -11.36 5.20 -7.43
C ARG A 109 -10.03 5.94 -7.49
N LEU A 110 -9.20 5.54 -8.44
CA LEU A 110 -7.82 6.01 -8.51
C LEU A 110 -7.71 7.37 -9.19
N VAL A 111 -6.97 8.27 -8.53
CA VAL A 111 -6.53 9.56 -9.05
C VAL A 111 -5.01 9.63 -8.86
N SER A 112 -4.27 9.51 -9.95
CA SER A 112 -2.80 9.62 -9.95
C SER A 112 -2.34 10.22 -11.27
N GLN A 113 -1.34 11.09 -11.24
CA GLN A 113 -0.76 11.66 -12.46
C GLN A 113 0.44 10.87 -12.99
N SER A 114 0.96 9.93 -12.20
CA SER A 114 2.20 9.20 -12.47
C SER A 114 2.00 7.70 -12.66
N LEU A 115 0.83 7.16 -12.29
CA LEU A 115 0.56 5.73 -12.35
C LEU A 115 0.58 5.25 -13.80
N ARG A 116 1.52 4.35 -14.12
CA ARG A 116 1.75 3.81 -15.46
C ARG A 116 1.20 2.41 -15.60
N CYS A 117 1.36 1.59 -14.58
CA CYS A 117 0.99 0.18 -14.62
C CYS A 117 0.15 -0.18 -13.38
N MET A 118 -0.91 -0.96 -13.60
CA MET A 118 -1.71 -1.54 -12.54
C MET A 118 -1.89 -3.03 -12.82
N GLN A 119 -1.52 -3.84 -11.84
CA GLN A 119 -1.66 -5.29 -11.87
C GLN A 119 -2.60 -5.71 -10.74
N ILE A 120 -3.59 -6.52 -11.09
CA ILE A 120 -4.49 -7.15 -10.13
C ILE A 120 -4.47 -8.64 -10.42
N SER A 121 -4.37 -9.46 -9.39
CA SER A 121 -4.33 -10.92 -9.51
C SER A 121 -4.99 -11.60 -8.32
N CYS A 122 -5.62 -12.75 -8.58
CA CYS A 122 -6.29 -13.59 -7.57
C CYS A 122 -7.26 -12.81 -6.65
N SER A 123 -7.87 -11.73 -7.14
CA SER A 123 -8.67 -10.80 -6.35
C SER A 123 -10.13 -10.79 -6.81
N ARG A 124 -11.08 -10.68 -5.88
CA ARG A 124 -12.52 -10.51 -6.19
C ARG A 124 -12.89 -9.04 -6.16
N MET A 125 -13.16 -8.48 -7.33
CA MET A 125 -13.43 -7.05 -7.53
C MET A 125 -14.93 -6.81 -7.64
N GLU A 126 -15.41 -5.72 -7.02
CA GLU A 126 -16.82 -5.30 -7.14
C GLU A 126 -16.98 -4.17 -8.16
N ASP A 127 -16.05 -3.21 -8.18
CA ASP A 127 -16.09 -2.05 -9.08
C ASP A 127 -14.68 -1.43 -9.27
N VAL A 128 -14.38 -0.91 -10.45
CA VAL A 128 -13.15 -0.15 -10.72
C VAL A 128 -13.46 1.05 -11.59
N ALA A 129 -13.22 2.23 -11.04
CA ALA A 129 -13.24 3.47 -11.77
C ALA A 129 -11.87 4.15 -11.69
N VAL A 130 -11.13 4.16 -12.80
CA VAL A 130 -9.93 5.00 -12.91
C VAL A 130 -10.39 6.38 -13.36
N VAL A 131 -10.49 7.32 -12.40
CA VAL A 131 -11.18 8.60 -12.64
C VAL A 131 -10.26 9.62 -13.32
N LYS A 132 -8.99 9.68 -12.90
CA LYS A 132 -7.99 10.60 -13.46
C LYS A 132 -6.60 10.00 -13.37
N ALA A 133 -6.21 9.27 -14.40
CA ALA A 133 -4.85 8.76 -14.55
C ALA A 133 -4.38 8.85 -16.01
N PRO A 134 -3.88 10.02 -16.46
CA PRO A 134 -3.56 10.25 -17.87
C PRO A 134 -2.35 9.44 -18.36
N CYS A 135 -1.47 9.02 -17.45
CA CYS A 135 -0.29 8.20 -17.75
C CYS A 135 -0.55 6.70 -17.61
N LEU A 136 -1.78 6.29 -17.28
CA LEU A 136 -2.09 4.90 -16.97
C LEU A 136 -2.26 4.11 -18.26
N ALA A 137 -1.20 3.40 -18.64
CA ALA A 137 -1.30 2.30 -19.57
C ALA A 137 -1.84 1.11 -18.77
N LEU A 138 -3.14 0.83 -18.90
CA LEU A 138 -3.77 -0.32 -18.25
C LEU A 138 -3.27 -1.59 -18.96
N GLU A 139 -2.02 -1.99 -18.70
CA GLU A 139 -1.32 -3.00 -19.50
C GLU A 139 -1.79 -4.42 -19.20
N ARG A 140 -2.24 -4.72 -17.97
CA ARG A 140 -2.69 -6.07 -17.61
C ARG A 140 -3.72 -6.09 -16.48
N LEU A 141 -4.97 -6.37 -16.84
CA LEU A 141 -5.99 -6.87 -15.91
C LEU A 141 -5.97 -8.41 -16.00
N ILE A 142 -5.43 -9.09 -14.99
CA ILE A 142 -5.50 -10.57 -14.90
C ILE A 142 -6.62 -10.90 -13.91
N LEU A 143 -7.84 -11.04 -14.43
CA LEU A 143 -9.01 -11.47 -13.67
C LEU A 143 -8.95 -12.98 -13.38
#